data_AF-A0A3B0T4N3-F1
#
_entry.id   AF-A0A3B0T4N3-F1
#
_cell.length_a   1.000
_cell.length_b   1.000
_cell.length_c   1.000
_cell.angle_alpha   90.00
_cell.angle_beta   90.00
_cell.angle_gamma   90.00
#
_symmetry.space_group_name_H-M   'P 1'
#
loop_
_entity.id
_entity.type
_entity.pdbx_description
1 polymer ?
#
loop_
_entity_poly.entity_id
_entity_poly.type
_entity_poly.pdbx_seq_one_letter_code
_entity_poly.pdbx_strand_id
1 'polypeptide(L)'
;MNVSGFPSILQFTRLSTAIADIKERSEMLRVELVTGRDPALKSAGDATSGDLHLLRKAFDDVSFFRGATARALGRAGAAQAVLQRAAEGANGIGATLLDGLGRADEATIETTATAAKAELGALMSSFNQRFEGRALFSGDAADSASLADAQTLIADISALYSGAATPAQFQTDLDTYFNDPAGGFAANIYLGGAGNAARVEISDGELIDY
;
A
#
# COMPACT_ATOMS: atom_id res chain seq x y z
N MET A 1 69.68 65.53 13.12
CA MET A 1 69.80 64.52 12.05
C MET A 1 69.60 63.16 12.68
N ASN A 2 68.50 62.51 12.32
CA ASN A 2 68.03 61.14 12.57
C ASN A 2 67.99 60.55 13.99
N VAL A 3 66.75 60.39 14.45
CA VAL A 3 66.28 59.58 15.58
C VAL A 3 66.40 58.10 15.21
N SER A 4 67.26 57.35 15.90
CA SER A 4 67.32 55.88 15.84
C SER A 4 66.24 55.31 16.77
N GLY A 5 65.14 54.87 16.16
CA GLY A 5 63.91 54.45 16.82
C GLY A 5 64.00 53.11 17.57
N PHE A 6 63.45 53.11 18.78
CA PHE A 6 63.18 51.91 19.58
C PHE A 6 62.18 50.98 18.86
N PRO A 7 62.36 49.64 18.93
CA PRO A 7 61.39 48.70 18.37
C PRO A 7 60.05 48.87 19.09
N SER A 8 59.05 49.28 18.31
CA SER A 8 57.81 49.89 18.77
C SER A 8 56.91 48.90 19.52
N ILE A 9 56.38 49.31 20.69
CA ILE A 9 55.30 48.61 21.43
C ILE A 9 54.12 48.23 20.50
N LEU A 10 53.86 49.06 19.47
CA LEU A 10 52.89 48.79 18.40
C LEU A 10 53.17 47.51 17.59
N GLN A 11 54.44 47.19 17.30
CA GLN A 11 54.81 45.93 16.64
C GLN A 11 54.59 44.74 17.55
N PHE A 12 54.91 44.87 18.85
CA PHE A 12 54.67 43.81 19.84
C PHE A 12 53.16 43.55 20.03
N THR A 13 52.34 44.60 20.16
CA THR A 13 50.88 44.45 20.27
C THR A 13 50.29 43.80 19.02
N ARG A 14 50.71 44.22 17.82
CA ARG A 14 50.26 43.60 16.56
C ARG A 14 50.64 42.12 16.49
N LEU A 15 51.84 41.76 16.93
CA LEU A 15 52.29 40.38 16.98
C LEU A 15 51.48 39.57 17.99
N SER A 16 51.21 40.13 19.18
CA SER A 16 50.38 39.45 20.19
C SER A 16 48.94 39.24 19.72
N THR A 17 48.36 40.21 19.00
CA THR A 17 47.01 40.06 18.43
C THR A 17 47.01 39.02 17.31
N ALA A 18 48.02 39.01 16.44
CA ALA A 18 48.14 38.00 15.37
C ALA A 18 48.33 36.58 15.93
N ILE A 19 49.12 36.43 17.01
CA ILE A 19 49.30 35.13 17.68
C ILE A 19 47.99 34.67 18.32
N ALA A 20 47.23 35.59 18.95
CA ALA A 20 45.93 35.27 19.51
C ALA A 20 44.93 34.83 18.42
N ASP A 21 44.88 35.56 17.30
CA ASP A 21 44.00 35.25 16.15
C ASP A 21 44.37 33.90 15.51
N ILE A 22 45.66 33.60 15.30
CA ILE A 22 46.09 32.31 14.76
C ILE A 22 45.73 31.17 15.71
N LYS A 23 45.88 31.37 17.02
CA LYS A 23 45.53 30.35 18.02
C LYS A 23 44.03 30.09 18.03
N GLU A 24 43.22 31.14 17.99
CA GLU A 24 41.76 31.05 17.90
C GLU A 24 41.32 30.31 16.63
N ARG A 25 41.88 30.68 15.47
CA ARG A 25 41.64 29.98 14.19
C ARG A 25 42.06 28.51 14.23
N SER A 26 43.19 28.20 14.87
CA SER A 26 43.65 26.81 14.99
C SER A 26 42.75 25.97 15.88
N GLU A 27 42.15 26.55 16.94
CA GLU A 27 41.18 25.82 17.75
C GLU A 27 39.86 25.61 17.00
N MET A 28 39.39 26.60 16.24
CA MET A 28 38.22 26.43 15.38
C MET A 28 38.45 25.35 14.32
N LEU A 29 39.58 25.39 13.60
CA LEU A 29 39.90 24.39 12.59
C LEU A 29 40.04 22.97 13.18
N ARG A 30 40.56 22.85 14.41
CA ARG A 30 40.63 21.57 15.12
C ARG A 30 39.22 21.03 15.41
N VAL A 31 38.32 21.89 15.87
CA VAL A 31 36.93 21.50 16.13
C VAL A 31 36.21 21.16 14.82
N GLU A 32 36.44 21.91 13.74
CA GLU A 32 35.93 21.64 12.40
C GLU A 32 36.40 20.28 11.87
N LEU A 33 37.69 19.99 12.00
CA LEU A 33 38.27 18.75 11.51
C LEU A 33 37.78 17.53 12.29
N VAL A 34 37.55 17.66 13.60
CA VAL A 34 37.07 16.56 14.46
C VAL A 34 35.58 16.33 14.29
N THR A 35 34.79 17.39 14.09
CA THR A 35 33.33 17.29 13.99
C THR A 35 32.81 17.22 12.56
N GLY A 36 33.64 17.53 11.57
CA GLY A 36 33.29 17.70 10.16
C GLY A 36 32.35 18.88 9.90
N ARG A 37 32.22 19.83 10.84
CA ARG A 37 31.23 20.91 10.82
C ARG A 37 31.89 22.27 11.01
N ASP A 38 31.59 23.21 10.12
CA ASP A 38 32.02 24.61 10.20
C ASP A 38 31.22 25.37 11.29
N PRO A 39 31.85 25.89 12.36
CA PRO A 39 31.22 26.66 13.41
C PRO A 39 30.76 28.05 12.96
N ALA A 40 31.26 28.59 11.84
CA ALA A 40 30.80 29.85 11.26
C ALA A 40 29.33 29.76 10.80
N LEU A 41 28.83 28.56 10.46
CA LEU A 41 27.40 28.30 10.23
C LEU A 41 26.53 28.60 11.46
N LYS A 42 27.07 28.49 12.69
CA LYS A 42 26.31 28.87 13.90
C LYS A 42 26.10 30.38 14.02
N SER A 43 27.00 31.21 13.47
CA SER A 43 26.82 32.67 13.45
C SER A 43 25.82 33.14 12.37
N ALA A 44 25.54 32.31 11.37
CA ALA A 44 24.41 32.43 10.45
C ALA A 44 23.16 31.63 10.94
N GLY A 45 23.19 31.20 12.20
CA GLY A 45 22.51 30.01 12.72
C GLY A 45 21.00 30.08 12.86
N ASP A 46 20.37 31.25 12.90
CA ASP A 46 18.89 31.31 13.03
C ASP A 46 18.18 31.02 11.70
N ALA A 47 18.74 31.47 10.57
CA ALA A 47 18.16 31.18 9.24
C ALA A 47 18.56 29.77 8.74
N THR A 48 19.82 29.38 8.93
CA THR A 48 20.34 28.08 8.46
C THR A 48 19.86 26.90 9.31
N SER A 49 19.55 27.09 10.60
CA SER A 49 18.91 26.02 11.39
C SER A 49 17.49 25.76 10.90
N GLY A 50 16.73 26.80 10.52
CA GLY A 50 15.42 26.67 9.89
C GLY A 50 15.48 25.84 8.60
N ASP A 51 16.42 26.14 7.72
CA ASP A 51 16.62 25.42 6.46
C ASP A 51 17.02 23.94 6.69
N LEU A 52 17.86 23.66 7.70
CA LEU A 52 18.22 22.28 8.07
C LEU A 52 17.03 21.51 8.65
N HIS A 53 16.16 22.16 9.42
CA HIS A 53 14.92 21.54 9.91
C HIS A 53 13.94 21.26 8.77
N LEU A 54 13.83 22.15 7.79
CA LEU A 54 13.02 21.93 6.58
C LEU A 54 13.58 20.78 5.72
N LEU A 55 14.90 20.70 5.54
CA LEU A 55 15.54 19.60 4.82
C LEU A 55 15.34 18.26 5.57
N ARG A 56 15.44 18.28 6.90
CA ARG A 56 15.20 17.09 7.72
C ARG A 56 13.75 16.63 7.58
N LYS A 57 12.79 17.56 7.67
CA LYS A 57 11.38 17.28 7.44
C LYS A 57 11.16 16.68 6.05
N ALA A 58 11.71 17.31 5.00
CA ALA A 58 11.59 16.80 3.64
C ALA A 58 12.17 15.38 3.48
N PHE A 59 13.28 15.06 4.16
CA PHE A 59 13.84 13.71 4.15
C PHE A 59 12.95 12.70 4.89
N ASP A 60 12.39 13.09 6.03
CA ASP A 60 11.48 12.27 6.81
C ASP A 60 10.17 12.02 6.03
N ASP A 61 9.63 13.04 5.37
CA ASP A 61 8.44 12.97 4.50
C ASP A 61 8.69 12.04 3.30
N VAL A 62 9.82 12.20 2.57
CA VAL A 62 10.20 11.31 1.46
C VAL A 62 10.35 9.86 1.93
N SER A 63 10.94 9.64 3.10
CA SER A 63 11.10 8.31 3.68
C SER A 63 9.74 7.68 4.03
N PHE A 64 8.82 8.48 4.57
CA PHE A 64 7.44 8.07 4.84
C PHE A 64 6.70 7.69 3.55
N PHE A 65 6.70 8.57 2.54
CA PHE A 65 6.03 8.33 1.26
C PHE A 65 6.59 7.10 0.54
N ARG A 66 7.91 6.91 0.52
CA ARG A 66 8.52 5.70 -0.03
C ARG A 66 7.99 4.43 0.67
N GLY A 67 7.82 4.46 1.99
CA GLY A 67 7.24 3.36 2.75
C GLY A 67 5.76 3.14 2.43
N ALA A 68 4.97 4.21 2.33
CA ALA A 68 3.56 4.17 1.96
C ALA A 68 3.35 3.60 0.55
N THR A 69 4.11 4.08 -0.43
CA THR A 69 4.07 3.58 -1.82
C THR A 69 4.48 2.12 -1.92
N ALA A 70 5.50 1.68 -1.17
CA ALA A 70 5.91 0.28 -1.16
C ALA A 70 4.78 -0.64 -0.63
N ARG A 71 4.05 -0.23 0.41
CA ARG A 71 2.90 -0.97 0.92
C ARG A 71 1.74 -0.99 -0.07
N ALA A 72 1.43 0.16 -0.69
CA ALA A 72 0.40 0.27 -1.71
C ALA A 72 0.70 -0.65 -2.90
N LEU A 73 1.94 -0.67 -3.39
CA LEU A 73 2.38 -1.55 -4.47
C LEU A 73 2.27 -3.03 -4.07
N GLY A 74 2.65 -3.38 -2.84
CA GLY A 74 2.50 -4.75 -2.32
C GLY A 74 1.04 -5.19 -2.24
N ARG A 75 0.15 -4.32 -1.75
CA ARG A 75 -1.30 -4.58 -1.70
C ARG A 75 -1.89 -4.76 -3.09
N ALA A 76 -1.55 -3.87 -4.03
CA ALA A 76 -2.00 -3.95 -5.42
C ALA A 76 -1.49 -5.23 -6.10
N GLY A 77 -0.24 -5.62 -5.88
CA GLY A 77 0.32 -6.87 -6.39
C GLY A 77 -0.40 -8.10 -5.83
N ALA A 78 -0.74 -8.09 -4.54
CA ALA A 78 -1.52 -9.17 -3.92
C ALA A 78 -2.95 -9.24 -4.49
N ALA A 79 -3.61 -8.10 -4.67
CA ALA A 79 -4.93 -8.02 -5.29
C ALA A 79 -4.90 -8.54 -6.74
N GLN A 80 -3.92 -8.11 -7.53
CA GLN A 80 -3.75 -8.55 -8.92
C GLN A 80 -3.52 -10.07 -9.01
N ALA A 81 -2.73 -10.65 -8.10
CA ALA A 81 -2.50 -12.09 -8.06
C ALA A 81 -3.80 -12.87 -7.75
N VAL A 82 -4.65 -12.34 -6.87
CA VAL A 82 -5.97 -12.93 -6.59
C VAL A 82 -6.87 -12.82 -7.83
N LEU A 83 -6.96 -11.65 -8.45
CA LEU A 83 -7.78 -11.44 -9.66
C LEU A 83 -7.33 -12.31 -10.84
N GLN A 84 -6.03 -12.49 -11.02
CA GLN A 84 -5.50 -13.38 -12.05
C GLN A 84 -5.91 -14.83 -11.79
N ARG A 85 -5.72 -15.33 -10.56
CA ARG A 85 -6.17 -16.66 -10.17
C ARG A 85 -7.68 -16.81 -10.35
N ALA A 86 -8.43 -15.74 -10.07
CA ALA A 86 -9.86 -15.73 -10.24
C ALA A 86 -10.31 -15.88 -11.70
N ALA A 87 -9.67 -15.13 -12.60
CA ALA A 87 -9.91 -15.25 -14.03
C ALA A 87 -9.54 -16.64 -14.56
N GLU A 88 -8.41 -17.20 -14.13
CA GLU A 88 -7.98 -18.56 -14.51
C GLU A 88 -8.96 -19.63 -14.01
N GLY A 89 -9.37 -19.55 -12.74
CA GLY A 89 -10.31 -20.48 -12.13
C GLY A 89 -11.71 -20.42 -12.75
N ALA A 90 -12.23 -19.23 -13.04
CA ALA A 90 -13.54 -19.09 -13.69
C ALA A 90 -13.58 -19.74 -15.08
N ASN A 91 -12.51 -19.59 -15.87
CA ASN A 91 -12.38 -20.27 -17.16
C ASN A 91 -12.26 -21.79 -17.01
N GLY A 92 -11.53 -22.26 -15.99
CA GLY A 92 -11.38 -23.68 -15.67
C GLY A 92 -12.71 -24.36 -15.31
N ILE A 93 -13.50 -23.72 -14.45
CA ILE A 93 -14.84 -24.19 -14.05
C ILE A 93 -15.74 -24.33 -15.27
N GLY A 94 -15.78 -23.31 -16.15
CA GLY A 94 -16.61 -23.32 -17.36
C GLY A 94 -16.23 -24.45 -18.32
N ALA A 95 -14.94 -24.65 -18.58
CA ALA A 95 -14.45 -25.72 -19.44
C ALA A 95 -14.79 -27.11 -18.87
N THR A 96 -14.59 -27.29 -17.57
CA THR A 96 -14.87 -28.55 -16.85
C THR A 96 -16.35 -28.91 -16.92
N LEU A 97 -17.25 -27.96 -16.65
CA LEU A 97 -18.70 -28.20 -16.73
C LEU A 97 -19.16 -28.53 -18.17
N LEU A 98 -18.61 -27.85 -19.18
CA LEU A 98 -18.97 -28.09 -20.58
C LEU A 98 -18.51 -29.48 -21.06
N ASP A 99 -17.33 -29.92 -20.63
CA ASP A 99 -16.79 -31.24 -20.92
C ASP A 99 -17.62 -32.37 -20.28
N GLY A 100 -18.12 -32.15 -19.05
CA GLY A 100 -19.04 -33.08 -18.38
C GLY A 100 -20.39 -33.22 -19.11
N LEU A 101 -20.97 -32.11 -19.56
CA LEU A 101 -22.22 -32.09 -20.34
C LEU A 101 -22.08 -32.85 -21.67
N GLY A 102 -20.92 -32.76 -22.33
CA GLY A 102 -20.67 -33.42 -23.61
C GLY A 102 -20.61 -34.96 -23.54
N ARG A 103 -20.32 -35.54 -22.35
CA ARG A 103 -20.20 -36.99 -22.18
C ARG A 103 -21.51 -37.69 -21.79
N ALA A 104 -22.51 -36.95 -21.30
CA ALA A 104 -23.86 -37.42 -20.98
C ALA A 104 -23.97 -38.66 -20.07
N ASP A 105 -22.94 -38.96 -19.28
CA ASP A 105 -22.94 -40.03 -18.26
C ASP A 105 -23.05 -39.42 -16.86
N GLU A 106 -23.95 -39.98 -16.03
CA GLU A 106 -24.34 -39.39 -14.74
C GLU A 106 -23.18 -39.37 -13.73
N ALA A 107 -22.38 -40.44 -13.67
CA ALA A 107 -21.21 -40.50 -12.79
C ALA A 107 -20.15 -39.46 -13.18
N THR A 108 -19.99 -39.21 -14.49
CA THR A 108 -19.10 -38.18 -15.01
C THR A 108 -19.60 -36.77 -14.67
N ILE A 109 -20.90 -36.52 -14.77
CA ILE A 109 -21.51 -35.24 -14.41
C ILE A 109 -21.32 -34.96 -12.91
N GLU A 110 -21.55 -35.95 -12.04
CA GLU A 110 -21.39 -35.80 -10.59
C GLU A 110 -19.93 -35.51 -10.19
N THR A 111 -18.98 -36.24 -10.80
CA THR A 111 -17.55 -36.04 -10.56
C THR A 111 -17.11 -34.63 -10.99
N THR A 112 -17.55 -34.22 -12.18
CA THR A 112 -17.29 -32.89 -12.74
C THR A 112 -17.89 -31.78 -11.87
N ALA A 113 -19.13 -31.95 -11.42
CA ALA A 113 -19.79 -30.99 -10.54
C ALA A 113 -19.08 -30.87 -9.18
N THR A 114 -18.57 -31.97 -8.64
CA THR A 114 -17.80 -31.96 -7.39
C THR A 114 -16.47 -31.22 -7.56
N ALA A 115 -15.77 -31.42 -8.67
CA ALA A 115 -14.55 -30.68 -9.00
C ALA A 115 -14.83 -29.17 -9.13
N ALA A 116 -15.87 -28.79 -9.88
CA ALA A 116 -16.27 -27.39 -10.05
C ALA A 116 -16.63 -26.71 -8.71
N LYS A 117 -17.30 -27.42 -7.80
CA LYS A 117 -17.59 -26.92 -6.44
C LYS A 117 -16.31 -26.67 -5.64
N ALA A 118 -15.32 -27.57 -5.74
CA ALA A 118 -14.05 -27.41 -5.06
C ALA A 118 -13.25 -26.21 -5.61
N GLU A 119 -13.23 -26.03 -6.93
CA GLU A 119 -12.60 -24.88 -7.59
C GLU A 119 -13.28 -23.56 -7.21
N LEU A 120 -14.62 -23.52 -7.18
CA LEU A 120 -15.37 -22.36 -6.72
C LEU A 120 -15.06 -22.02 -5.26
N GLY A 121 -14.94 -23.02 -4.39
CA GLY A 121 -14.51 -22.85 -2.99
C GLY A 121 -13.12 -22.24 -2.88
N ALA A 122 -12.15 -22.74 -3.65
CA ALA A 122 -10.80 -22.21 -3.70
C ALA A 122 -10.77 -20.77 -4.22
N LEU A 123 -11.57 -20.48 -5.25
CA LEU A 123 -11.75 -19.16 -5.83
C LEU A 123 -12.27 -18.16 -4.79
N MET A 124 -13.40 -18.45 -4.14
CA MET A 124 -13.98 -17.56 -3.12
C MET A 124 -13.04 -17.40 -1.91
N SER A 125 -12.34 -18.47 -1.51
CA SER A 125 -11.31 -18.38 -0.48
C SER A 125 -10.15 -17.44 -0.87
N SER A 126 -9.84 -17.31 -2.16
CA SER A 126 -8.79 -16.40 -2.62
C SER A 126 -9.18 -14.92 -2.48
N PHE A 127 -10.47 -14.58 -2.60
CA PHE A 127 -10.99 -13.24 -2.31
C PHE A 127 -11.01 -12.90 -0.81
N ASN A 128 -10.93 -13.91 0.05
CA ASN A 128 -10.79 -13.75 1.50
C ASN A 128 -9.34 -13.59 1.98
N GLN A 129 -8.39 -13.43 1.04
CA GLN A 129 -6.98 -13.17 1.37
C GLN A 129 -6.80 -11.82 2.07
N ARG A 130 -5.80 -11.78 2.95
CA ARG A 130 -5.45 -10.60 3.76
C ARG A 130 -4.04 -10.12 3.42
N PHE A 131 -3.85 -8.81 3.38
CA PHE A 131 -2.55 -8.17 3.23
C PHE A 131 -2.30 -7.27 4.45
N GLU A 132 -1.15 -7.45 5.10
CA GLU A 132 -0.81 -6.75 6.37
C GLU A 132 -1.93 -6.85 7.43
N GLY A 133 -2.55 -8.02 7.53
CA GLY A 133 -3.61 -8.28 8.51
C GLY A 133 -4.97 -7.70 8.15
N ARG A 134 -5.14 -7.05 6.99
CA ARG A 134 -6.41 -6.47 6.52
C ARG A 134 -6.91 -7.20 5.27
N ALA A 135 -8.21 -7.47 5.18
CA ALA A 135 -8.79 -8.08 3.99
C ALA A 135 -8.57 -7.20 2.74
N LEU A 136 -8.34 -7.86 1.60
CA LEU A 136 -8.04 -7.18 0.33
C LEU A 136 -9.30 -6.61 -0.33
N PHE A 137 -10.43 -7.30 -0.21
CA PHE A 137 -11.65 -7.05 -1.00
C PHE A 137 -12.89 -6.78 -0.13
N SER A 138 -12.73 -6.31 1.10
CA SER A 138 -13.84 -6.11 2.06
C SER A 138 -14.24 -4.63 2.26
N GLY A 139 -13.80 -3.73 1.37
CA GLY A 139 -14.10 -2.31 1.45
C GLY A 139 -13.58 -1.66 2.73
N ASP A 140 -14.43 -0.91 3.43
CA ASP A 140 -14.16 -0.30 4.74
C ASP A 140 -14.18 -1.31 5.91
N ALA A 141 -14.78 -2.49 5.74
CA ALA A 141 -14.78 -3.58 6.72
C ALA A 141 -13.51 -4.44 6.61
N ALA A 142 -12.33 -3.83 6.77
CA ALA A 142 -11.03 -4.50 6.60
C ALA A 142 -10.76 -5.67 7.57
N ASP A 143 -11.53 -5.76 8.66
CA ASP A 143 -11.36 -6.77 9.70
C ASP A 143 -12.14 -8.06 9.42
N SER A 144 -13.21 -8.02 8.62
CA SER A 144 -14.03 -9.19 8.28
C SER A 144 -13.52 -9.94 7.04
N ALA A 145 -14.13 -11.08 6.76
CA ALA A 145 -14.00 -11.75 5.47
C ALA A 145 -14.68 -10.91 4.37
N SER A 146 -14.18 -10.99 3.14
CA SER A 146 -14.75 -10.26 1.99
C SER A 146 -16.02 -10.96 1.48
N LEU A 147 -15.99 -12.30 1.40
CA LEU A 147 -17.05 -13.14 0.87
C LEU A 147 -17.45 -14.23 1.88
N ALA A 148 -18.72 -14.63 1.83
CA ALA A 148 -19.24 -15.84 2.46
C ALA A 148 -18.60 -17.12 1.86
N ASP A 149 -19.02 -18.29 2.32
CA ASP A 149 -18.56 -19.57 1.77
C ASP A 149 -19.22 -19.89 0.40
N ALA A 150 -18.61 -20.80 -0.34
CA ALA A 150 -19.13 -21.22 -1.64
C ALA A 150 -20.43 -22.01 -1.52
N GLN A 151 -20.66 -22.69 -0.39
CA GLN A 151 -21.86 -23.45 -0.11
C GLN A 151 -23.08 -22.54 -0.03
N THR A 152 -22.94 -21.34 0.55
CA THR A 152 -23.98 -20.31 0.62
C THR A 152 -24.34 -19.83 -0.78
N LEU A 153 -23.33 -19.52 -1.62
CA LEU A 153 -23.57 -19.12 -3.01
C LEU A 153 -24.29 -20.23 -3.82
N ILE A 154 -23.84 -21.48 -3.67
CA ILE A 154 -24.47 -22.62 -4.34
C ILE A 154 -25.91 -22.83 -3.85
N ALA A 155 -26.17 -22.66 -2.56
CA ALA A 155 -27.49 -22.79 -1.97
C ALA A 155 -28.44 -21.70 -2.51
N ASP A 156 -27.99 -20.45 -2.58
CA ASP A 156 -28.74 -19.33 -3.15
C ASP A 156 -29.09 -19.59 -4.61
N ILE A 157 -28.11 -19.96 -5.44
CA ILE A 157 -28.33 -20.26 -6.87
C ILE A 157 -29.27 -21.45 -7.05
N SER A 158 -29.17 -22.49 -6.19
CA SER A 158 -30.07 -23.64 -6.23
C SER A 158 -31.51 -23.27 -5.89
N ALA A 159 -31.70 -22.34 -4.94
CA ALA A 159 -33.02 -21.81 -4.60
C ALA A 159 -33.63 -21.03 -5.78
N LEU A 160 -32.83 -20.16 -6.44
CA LEU A 160 -33.26 -19.45 -7.65
C LEU A 160 -33.67 -20.43 -8.76
N TYR A 161 -32.86 -21.46 -9.00
CA TYR A 161 -33.17 -22.48 -10.00
C TYR A 161 -34.49 -23.20 -9.69
N SER A 162 -34.73 -23.56 -8.43
CA SER A 162 -35.97 -24.23 -8.02
C SER A 162 -37.22 -23.35 -8.09
N GLY A 163 -37.05 -22.02 -7.95
CA GLY A 163 -38.14 -21.05 -8.00
C GLY A 163 -38.47 -20.56 -9.41
N ALA A 164 -37.56 -20.72 -10.37
CA ALA A 164 -37.73 -20.25 -11.73
C ALA A 164 -38.66 -21.16 -12.55
N ALA A 165 -39.74 -20.60 -13.09
CA ALA A 165 -40.69 -21.34 -13.92
C ALA A 165 -40.18 -21.60 -15.35
N THR A 166 -39.21 -20.82 -15.82
CA THR A 166 -38.63 -20.94 -17.17
C THR A 166 -37.13 -20.66 -17.15
N PRO A 167 -36.36 -21.15 -18.13
CA PRO A 167 -34.95 -20.81 -18.27
C PRO A 167 -34.68 -19.30 -18.43
N ALA A 168 -35.59 -18.59 -19.10
CA ALA A 168 -35.49 -17.14 -19.27
C ALA A 168 -35.70 -16.38 -17.95
N GLN A 169 -36.62 -16.87 -17.11
CA GLN A 169 -36.81 -16.33 -15.77
C GLN A 169 -35.56 -16.56 -14.92
N PHE A 170 -34.99 -17.78 -14.96
CA PHE A 170 -33.78 -18.09 -14.20
C PHE A 170 -32.59 -17.19 -14.58
N GLN A 171 -32.40 -16.91 -15.87
CA GLN A 171 -31.36 -15.95 -16.30
C GLN A 171 -31.61 -14.54 -15.76
N THR A 172 -32.86 -14.08 -15.79
CA THR A 172 -33.24 -12.77 -15.23
C THR A 172 -33.01 -12.70 -13.71
N ASP A 173 -33.33 -13.79 -13.01
CA ASP A 173 -33.13 -13.91 -11.56
C ASP A 173 -31.63 -13.92 -11.21
N LEU A 174 -30.79 -14.62 -12.00
CA LEU A 174 -29.34 -14.60 -11.85
C LEU A 174 -28.74 -13.21 -12.12
N ASP A 175 -29.18 -12.54 -13.19
CA ASP A 175 -28.72 -11.19 -13.50
C ASP A 175 -29.09 -10.22 -12.36
N THR A 176 -30.30 -10.34 -11.81
CA THR A 176 -30.73 -9.55 -10.65
C THR A 176 -29.90 -9.88 -9.42
N TYR A 177 -29.60 -11.17 -9.17
CA TYR A 177 -28.83 -11.61 -8.03
C TYR A 177 -27.42 -11.01 -7.96
N PHE A 178 -26.73 -10.94 -9.11
CA PHE A 178 -25.35 -10.46 -9.19
C PHE A 178 -25.22 -8.95 -9.45
N ASN A 179 -26.13 -8.34 -10.21
CA ASN A 179 -25.97 -6.96 -10.69
C ASN A 179 -26.79 -5.92 -9.91
N ASP A 180 -27.82 -6.33 -9.16
CA ASP A 180 -28.58 -5.40 -8.35
C ASP A 180 -27.80 -5.05 -7.07
N PRO A 181 -27.65 -3.75 -6.70
CA PRO A 181 -27.04 -3.34 -5.43
C PRO A 181 -27.73 -3.90 -4.19
N ALA A 182 -29.01 -4.25 -4.29
CA ALA A 182 -29.81 -4.95 -3.28
C ALA A 182 -30.04 -6.44 -3.64
N GLY A 183 -29.32 -6.95 -4.63
CA GLY A 183 -29.36 -8.34 -5.07
C GLY A 183 -28.80 -9.30 -4.02
N GLY A 184 -29.11 -10.59 -4.19
CA GLY A 184 -28.73 -11.61 -3.21
C GLY A 184 -27.21 -11.76 -3.03
N PHE A 185 -26.39 -11.47 -4.06
CA PHE A 185 -24.94 -11.45 -3.89
C PHE A 185 -24.50 -10.36 -2.90
N ALA A 186 -24.99 -9.13 -3.07
CA ALA A 186 -24.66 -8.01 -2.19
C ALA A 186 -25.21 -8.21 -0.78
N ALA A 187 -26.37 -8.88 -0.64
CA ALA A 187 -27.02 -9.11 0.64
C ALA A 187 -26.44 -10.30 1.44
N ASN A 188 -26.13 -11.42 0.76
CA ASN A 188 -25.83 -12.69 1.41
C ASN A 188 -24.37 -13.14 1.26
N ILE A 189 -23.70 -12.71 0.19
CA ILE A 189 -22.36 -13.22 -0.17
C ILE A 189 -21.28 -12.19 0.12
N TYR A 190 -21.50 -10.93 -0.23
CA TYR A 190 -20.55 -9.86 0.10
C TYR A 190 -20.68 -9.48 1.57
N LEU A 191 -19.63 -9.75 2.35
CA LEU A 191 -19.55 -9.47 3.78
C LEU A 191 -18.67 -8.24 4.08
N GLY A 192 -18.13 -7.61 3.03
CA GLY A 192 -17.44 -6.34 3.14
C GLY A 192 -18.40 -5.20 3.46
N GLY A 193 -17.84 -4.06 3.85
CA GLY A 193 -18.65 -2.89 4.11
C GLY A 193 -18.95 -2.10 2.82
N ALA A 194 -19.93 -1.19 2.92
CA ALA A 194 -20.42 -0.38 1.81
C ALA A 194 -19.51 0.83 1.51
N GLY A 195 -18.50 1.09 2.35
CA GLY A 195 -17.53 2.16 2.16
C GLY A 195 -16.30 1.72 1.38
N ASN A 196 -15.55 2.71 0.88
CA ASN A 196 -14.27 2.45 0.21
C ASN A 196 -13.21 1.98 1.22
N ALA A 197 -12.28 1.14 0.76
CA ALA A 197 -11.11 0.80 1.53
C ALA A 197 -10.33 2.07 1.95
N ALA A 198 -9.77 2.06 3.15
CA ALA A 198 -9.06 3.22 3.69
C ALA A 198 -7.92 3.67 2.76
N ARG A 199 -7.96 4.93 2.31
CA ARG A 199 -6.98 5.53 1.39
C ARG A 199 -5.57 5.52 1.96
N VAL A 200 -4.56 5.36 1.10
CA VAL A 200 -3.17 5.63 1.45
C VAL A 200 -2.68 6.89 0.77
N GLU A 201 -2.16 7.79 1.59
CA GLU A 201 -1.50 9.01 1.16
C GLU A 201 -0.07 8.67 0.69
N ILE A 202 0.23 9.00 -0.56
CA ILE A 202 1.50 8.68 -1.22
C ILE A 202 2.35 9.92 -1.54
N SER A 203 1.76 11.11 -1.39
CA SER A 203 2.40 12.42 -1.48
C SER A 203 1.51 13.43 -0.76
N ASP A 204 2.00 14.66 -0.54
CA ASP A 204 1.27 15.73 0.14
C ASP A 204 -0.06 16.03 -0.62
N GLY A 205 -1.18 15.53 -0.10
CA GLY A 205 -2.50 15.63 -0.73
C GLY A 205 -2.81 14.63 -1.85
N GLU A 206 -1.92 13.67 -2.16
CA GLU A 206 -2.18 12.61 -3.14
C GLU A 206 -2.63 11.32 -2.42
N LEU A 207 -3.91 11.02 -2.58
CA LEU A 207 -4.55 9.84 -1.99
C LEU A 207 -4.77 8.81 -3.10
N ILE A 208 -4.30 7.58 -2.89
CA ILE A 208 -4.66 6.43 -3.73
C ILE A 208 -5.84 5.71 -3.09
N ASP A 209 -6.92 5.59 -3.88
CA ASP A 209 -7.99 4.62 -3.68
C ASP A 209 -7.51 3.24 -4.16
N TYR A 210 -7.87 2.18 -3.43
CA TYR A 210 -7.61 0.79 -3.83
C TYR A 210 -8.80 0.22 -4.60
#